data_AF-A0A136LW49-F1
#
_entry.id   AF-A0A136LW49-F1
#
_cell.length_a   1.000
_cell.length_b   1.000
_cell.length_c   1.000
_cell.angle_alpha   90.00
_cell.angle_beta   90.00
_cell.angle_gamma   90.00
#
_symmetry.space_group_name_H-M   'P 1'
#
loop_
_entity.id
_entity.type
_entity.pdbx_description
1 polymer ?
#
loop_
_entity_poly.entity_id
_entity_poly.type
_entity_poly.pdbx_seq_one_letter_code
_entity_poly.pdbx_strand_id
1 'polypeptide(L)'
;MKSKIRYSDLMTTARIISVAIFAVYVSAFPTGLGLIPGLVILALIFLTDGLDGQIARRIDGESKLGAFYDIVGDRIAETVLLVPFVFNQHPGAMIALVYFIVKDFLVDFRRMATFMDSSDVPFKQVSGRLAEFITAGRFMRSFYAVIKLVMIGIFYVWLFDPSEELTALSMAVMIITLIVSFVRTVPSFISVKA
;
A
#
# COMPACT_ATOMS: atom_id res chain seq x y z
N MET A 1 22.80 14.60 20.10
CA MET A 1 23.06 14.36 18.67
C MET A 1 21.90 14.97 17.89
N LYS A 2 22.05 16.15 17.26
CA LYS A 2 20.95 16.75 16.48
C LYS A 2 20.78 15.91 15.20
N SER A 3 19.70 15.14 15.09
CA SER A 3 19.41 14.43 13.83
C SER A 3 19.14 15.47 12.75
N LYS A 4 19.91 15.41 11.66
CA LYS A 4 19.65 16.20 10.47
C LYS A 4 18.35 15.67 9.87
N ILE A 5 17.31 16.49 9.80
CA ILE A 5 16.01 16.11 9.22
C ILE A 5 16.26 15.73 7.76
N ARG A 6 15.81 14.53 7.36
CA ARG A 6 15.93 14.02 5.99
C ARG A 6 14.63 14.31 5.25
N TYR A 7 14.73 14.77 4.01
CA TYR A 7 13.57 15.01 3.14
C TYR A 7 12.78 13.73 2.88
N SER A 8 13.44 12.58 2.79
CA SER A 8 12.77 11.27 2.67
C SER A 8 11.79 11.04 3.82
N ASP A 9 12.24 11.32 5.03
CA ASP A 9 11.46 11.05 6.24
C ASP A 9 10.32 12.06 6.37
N LEU A 10 10.55 13.30 5.95
CA LEU A 10 9.49 14.32 5.90
C LEU A 10 8.38 13.93 4.91
N MET A 11 8.73 13.40 3.73
CA MET A 11 7.77 12.97 2.72
C MET A 11 6.94 11.78 3.20
N THR A 12 7.57 10.76 3.80
CA THR A 12 6.86 9.63 4.40
C THR A 12 5.93 10.10 5.53
N THR A 13 6.39 11.02 6.38
CA THR A 13 5.56 11.61 7.44
C THR A 13 4.35 12.37 6.86
N ALA A 14 4.59 13.20 5.85
CA ALA A 14 3.55 13.97 5.18
C ALA A 14 2.49 13.05 4.54
N ARG A 15 2.92 11.93 3.95
CA ARG A 15 2.01 10.91 3.42
C ARG A 15 1.13 10.33 4.51
N ILE A 16 1.71 9.90 5.63
CA ILE A 16 0.96 9.34 6.75
C ILE A 16 -0.11 10.33 7.24
N ILE A 17 0.25 11.61 7.39
CA ILE A 17 -0.67 12.67 7.79
C ILE A 17 -1.78 12.87 6.75
N SER A 18 -1.43 12.97 5.46
CA SER A 18 -2.40 13.15 4.38
C SER A 18 -3.41 12.00 4.33
N VAL A 19 -2.95 10.75 4.49
CA VAL A 19 -3.81 9.57 4.49
C VAL A 19 -4.70 9.54 5.74
N ALA A 20 -4.21 9.98 6.90
CA ALA A 20 -5.03 10.12 8.10
C ALA A 20 -6.12 11.20 7.94
N ILE A 21 -5.78 12.34 7.34
CA ILE A 21 -6.75 13.40 7.01
C ILE A 21 -7.80 12.89 6.04
N PHE A 22 -7.38 12.20 4.98
CA PHE A 22 -8.30 11.52 4.04
C PHE A 22 -9.24 10.59 4.81
N ALA A 23 -8.69 9.77 5.70
CA ALA A 23 -9.47 8.77 6.40
C ALA A 23 -10.55 9.40 7.29
N VAL A 24 -10.18 10.42 8.08
CA VAL A 24 -11.13 11.15 8.92
C VAL A 24 -12.17 11.86 8.07
N TYR A 25 -11.76 12.57 7.02
CA TYR A 25 -12.64 13.37 6.19
C TYR A 25 -13.69 12.53 5.46
N VAL A 26 -13.26 11.47 4.74
CA VAL A 26 -14.15 10.62 3.95
C VAL A 26 -15.06 9.77 4.85
N SER A 27 -14.60 9.40 6.05
CA SER A 27 -15.47 8.75 7.04
C SER A 27 -16.57 9.68 7.54
N ALA A 28 -16.27 10.96 7.73
CA ALA A 28 -17.21 11.95 8.27
C ALA A 28 -18.19 12.50 7.21
N PHE A 29 -17.79 12.56 5.94
CA PHE A 29 -18.58 13.15 4.85
C PHE A 29 -18.77 12.17 3.67
N PRO A 30 -19.49 11.04 3.88
CA PRO A 30 -19.52 9.95 2.92
C PRO A 30 -20.55 10.12 1.78
N THR A 31 -21.10 11.32 1.55
CA THR A 31 -22.21 11.49 0.59
C THR A 31 -22.08 12.72 -0.31
N GLY A 32 -22.52 12.54 -1.56
CA GLY A 32 -22.72 13.61 -2.54
C GLY A 32 -21.48 14.49 -2.76
N LEU A 33 -21.68 15.80 -2.71
CA LEU A 33 -20.60 16.78 -2.94
C LEU A 33 -19.50 16.73 -1.87
N GLY A 34 -19.78 16.17 -0.69
CA GLY A 34 -18.80 15.97 0.39
C GLY A 34 -17.64 15.04 0.00
N LEU A 35 -17.83 14.20 -1.02
CA LEU A 35 -16.78 13.33 -1.54
C LEU A 35 -15.88 14.02 -2.57
N ILE A 36 -16.19 15.22 -3.07
CA ILE A 36 -15.33 15.90 -4.05
C ILE A 36 -13.98 16.28 -3.42
N PRO A 37 -13.92 16.91 -2.24
CA PRO A 37 -12.63 17.21 -1.61
C PRO A 37 -11.85 15.96 -1.22
N GLY A 38 -12.55 14.88 -0.82
CA GLY A 38 -11.90 13.60 -0.53
C GLY A 38 -11.21 13.00 -1.77
N LEU A 39 -11.80 13.17 -2.96
CA LEU A 39 -11.19 12.73 -4.23
C LEU A 39 -9.94 13.53 -4.55
N VAL A 40 -9.95 14.84 -4.29
CA VAL A 40 -8.78 15.71 -4.44
C VAL A 40 -7.66 15.27 -3.50
N ILE A 41 -7.96 15.02 -2.23
CA ILE A 41 -6.99 14.53 -1.25
C ILE A 41 -6.42 13.18 -1.70
N LEU A 42 -7.27 12.25 -2.13
CA LEU A 42 -6.85 10.94 -2.63
C LEU A 42 -5.90 11.06 -3.83
N ALA A 43 -6.25 11.91 -4.80
CA ALA A 43 -5.39 12.17 -5.96
C ALA A 43 -4.03 12.74 -5.54
N LEU A 44 -4.00 13.68 -4.60
CA LEU A 44 -2.75 14.24 -4.07
C LEU A 44 -1.88 13.19 -3.37
N ILE A 45 -2.49 12.28 -2.59
CA ILE A 45 -1.78 11.18 -1.94
C ILE A 45 -1.07 10.31 -2.99
N PHE A 46 -1.76 9.89 -4.05
CA PHE A 46 -1.17 9.04 -5.08
C PHE A 46 -0.14 9.77 -5.97
N LEU A 47 -0.35 11.06 -6.25
CA LEU A 47 0.61 11.87 -7.00
C LEU A 47 1.92 12.07 -6.21
N THR A 48 1.82 12.40 -4.92
CA THR A 48 2.98 12.61 -4.04
C THR A 48 3.70 11.31 -3.70
N ASP A 49 3.00 10.16 -3.72
CA ASP A 49 3.61 8.85 -3.48
C ASP A 49 4.70 8.51 -4.51
N GLY A 50 4.40 8.70 -5.80
CA GLY A 50 5.29 8.30 -6.89
C GLY A 50 6.41 9.31 -7.22
N LEU A 51 6.11 10.61 -7.14
CA LEU A 51 7.01 11.66 -7.65
C LEU A 51 8.08 12.06 -6.63
N ASP A 52 7.72 12.24 -5.36
CA ASP A 52 8.62 12.88 -4.39
C ASP A 52 9.55 11.87 -3.70
N GLY A 53 9.10 10.61 -3.53
CA GLY A 53 9.88 9.57 -2.87
C GLY A 53 11.18 9.22 -3.60
N GLN A 54 11.18 9.24 -4.94
CA GLN A 54 12.39 8.97 -5.72
C GLN A 54 13.37 10.14 -5.72
N ILE A 55 12.85 11.37 -5.74
CA ILE A 55 13.66 12.59 -5.75
C ILE A 55 14.31 12.78 -4.36
N ALA A 56 13.54 12.63 -3.28
CA ALA A 56 14.05 12.72 -1.92
C ALA A 56 15.14 11.68 -1.62
N ARG A 57 14.98 10.44 -2.12
CA ARG A 57 16.01 9.38 -1.98
C ARG A 57 17.30 9.69 -2.73
N ARG A 58 17.22 10.39 -3.87
CA ARG A 58 18.41 10.85 -4.60
C ARG A 58 19.16 11.96 -3.86
N ILE A 59 18.45 12.77 -3.06
CA ILE A 59 19.01 13.90 -2.32
C ILE A 59 19.65 13.45 -1.00
N ASP A 60 18.97 12.61 -0.21
CA ASP A 60 19.44 12.25 1.14
C ASP A 60 20.35 11.02 1.19
N GLY A 61 20.42 10.25 0.10
CA GLY A 61 21.06 8.93 0.06
C GLY A 61 20.27 7.84 0.78
N GLU A 62 20.51 6.58 0.43
CA GLU A 62 19.83 5.44 1.07
C GLU A 62 20.39 5.23 2.50
N SER A 63 19.51 5.13 3.50
CA SER A 63 19.89 4.74 4.86
C SER A 63 19.00 3.61 5.37
N LYS A 64 19.54 2.79 6.29
CA LYS A 64 18.80 1.66 6.88
C LYS A 64 17.57 2.12 7.66
N LEU A 65 17.69 3.19 8.45
CA LEU A 65 16.57 3.75 9.22
C LEU A 65 15.51 4.36 8.30
N GLY A 66 15.91 5.08 7.24
CA GLY A 66 14.97 5.64 6.26
C GLY A 66 14.24 4.56 5.48
N ALA A 67 14.94 3.48 5.09
CA ALA A 67 14.32 2.34 4.41
C ALA A 67 13.32 1.60 5.32
N PHE A 68 13.63 1.45 6.61
CA PHE A 68 12.69 0.90 7.58
C PHE A 68 11.47 1.82 7.79
N TYR A 69 11.69 3.13 7.90
CA TYR A 69 10.61 4.11 8.05
C TYR A 69 9.66 4.14 6.84
N ASP A 70 10.20 4.03 5.63
CA ASP A 70 9.44 3.91 4.39
C ASP A 70 8.55 2.65 4.38
N ILE A 71 9.09 1.49 4.78
CA ILE A 71 8.30 0.26 4.93
C ILE A 71 7.15 0.48 5.92
N VAL A 72 7.41 1.03 7.11
CA VAL A 72 6.37 1.28 8.11
C VAL A 72 5.33 2.28 7.58
N GLY A 73 5.76 3.34 6.92
CA GLY A 73 4.88 4.36 6.34
C GLY A 73 3.96 3.80 5.25
N ASP A 74 4.48 2.91 4.39
CA ASP A 74 3.67 2.23 3.37
C ASP A 74 2.58 1.35 4.01
N ARG A 75 2.89 0.65 5.11
CA ARG A 75 1.91 -0.16 5.84
C ARG A 75 0.82 0.67 6.48
N ILE A 76 1.20 1.79 7.09
CA ILE A 76 0.24 2.73 7.67
C ILE A 76 -0.63 3.29 6.55
N ALA A 77 -0.06 3.75 5.44
CA ALA A 77 -0.82 4.31 4.32
C ALA A 77 -1.82 3.29 3.73
N GLU A 78 -1.37 2.06 3.44
CA GLU A 78 -2.23 0.99 2.91
C GLU A 78 -3.40 0.65 3.86
N THR A 79 -3.11 0.57 5.15
CA THR A 79 -4.12 0.23 6.17
C THR A 79 -5.11 1.38 6.37
N VAL A 80 -4.62 2.61 6.52
CA VAL A 80 -5.45 3.79 6.83
C VAL A 80 -6.30 4.20 5.62
N LEU A 81 -5.82 4.00 4.38
CA LEU A 81 -6.63 4.25 3.17
C LEU A 81 -7.91 3.42 3.11
N LEU A 82 -7.93 2.23 3.72
CA LEU A 82 -9.10 1.35 3.72
C LEU A 82 -10.13 1.69 4.81
N VAL A 83 -9.72 2.42 5.86
CA VAL A 83 -10.57 2.74 7.02
C VAL A 83 -11.90 3.40 6.64
N PRO A 84 -11.97 4.40 5.73
CA PRO A 84 -13.24 5.04 5.40
C PRO A 84 -14.27 4.09 4.81
N PHE A 85 -13.82 3.12 4.03
CA PHE A 85 -14.71 2.15 3.40
C PHE A 85 -15.23 1.15 4.44
N VAL A 86 -14.40 0.77 5.41
CA VAL A 86 -14.85 -0.04 6.55
C VAL A 86 -15.85 0.73 7.40
N PHE A 87 -15.55 2.00 7.72
CA PHE A 87 -16.42 2.86 8.52
C PHE A 87 -17.80 3.05 7.87
N ASN A 88 -17.82 3.23 6.55
CA ASN A 88 -19.05 3.35 5.75
C ASN A 88 -19.64 2.01 5.31
N GLN A 89 -19.29 0.91 5.99
CA GLN A 89 -19.90 -0.41 5.83
C GLN A 89 -19.81 -1.02 4.42
N HIS A 90 -18.78 -0.67 3.65
CA HIS A 90 -18.52 -1.34 2.36
C HIS A 90 -18.32 -2.86 2.60
N PRO A 91 -19.06 -3.74 1.91
CA PRO A 91 -19.17 -5.16 2.27
C PRO A 91 -17.84 -5.91 2.21
N GLY A 92 -16.96 -5.53 1.28
CA GLY A 92 -15.63 -6.13 1.14
C GLY A 92 -14.52 -5.45 1.97
N ALA A 93 -14.72 -4.24 2.48
CA ALA A 93 -13.59 -3.42 2.94
C ALA A 93 -12.91 -4.01 4.19
N MET A 94 -13.68 -4.58 5.11
CA MET A 94 -13.13 -5.24 6.30
C MET A 94 -12.26 -6.45 5.93
N ILE A 95 -12.73 -7.25 4.96
CA ILE A 95 -11.99 -8.42 4.47
C ILE A 95 -10.67 -7.98 3.84
N ALA A 96 -10.69 -6.96 2.99
CA ALA A 96 -9.49 -6.41 2.38
C ALA A 96 -8.50 -5.87 3.43
N LEU A 97 -8.99 -5.10 4.41
CA LEU A 97 -8.18 -4.52 5.48
C LEU A 97 -7.46 -5.61 6.28
N VAL A 98 -8.21 -6.59 6.80
CA VAL A 98 -7.64 -7.70 7.59
C VAL A 98 -6.65 -8.49 6.76
N TYR A 99 -6.98 -8.80 5.50
CA TYR A 99 -6.07 -9.51 4.61
C TYR A 99 -4.75 -8.77 4.42
N PHE A 100 -4.77 -7.48 4.10
CA PHE A 100 -3.53 -6.72 3.84
C PHE A 100 -2.66 -6.62 5.09
N ILE A 101 -3.26 -6.34 6.25
CA ILE A 101 -2.55 -6.35 7.55
C ILE A 101 -1.84 -7.70 7.73
N VAL A 102 -2.58 -8.81 7.74
CA VAL A 102 -2.01 -10.14 8.01
C VAL A 102 -0.93 -10.49 7.00
N LYS A 103 -1.23 -10.32 5.71
CA LYS A 103 -0.31 -10.65 4.62
C LYS A 103 0.97 -9.83 4.72
N ASP A 104 0.86 -8.53 5.00
CA ASP A 104 2.02 -7.64 5.06
C ASP A 104 2.90 -7.92 6.27
N PHE A 105 2.31 -8.13 7.45
CA PHE A 105 3.06 -8.54 8.63
C PHE A 105 3.80 -9.87 8.41
N LEU A 106 3.18 -10.83 7.73
CA LEU A 106 3.85 -12.10 7.40
C LEU A 106 5.03 -11.90 6.45
N VAL A 107 4.87 -11.07 5.41
CA VAL A 107 5.95 -10.74 4.46
C VAL A 107 7.08 -9.99 5.15
N ASP A 108 6.75 -9.00 5.99
CA ASP A 108 7.74 -8.17 6.67
C ASP A 108 8.47 -8.98 7.76
N PHE A 109 7.77 -9.86 8.50
CA PHE A 109 8.39 -10.83 9.40
C PHE A 109 9.41 -11.71 8.64
N ARG A 110 9.04 -12.23 7.47
CA ARG A 110 9.94 -13.07 6.68
C ARG A 110 11.18 -12.29 6.23
N ARG A 111 10.99 -11.07 5.71
CA ARG A 111 12.08 -10.18 5.30
C ARG A 111 13.03 -9.86 6.45
N MET A 112 12.49 -9.59 7.65
CA MET A 112 13.27 -9.31 8.85
C MET A 112 14.05 -10.53 9.33
N ALA A 113 13.43 -11.72 9.37
CA ALA A 113 14.10 -12.96 9.75
C ALA A 113 15.33 -13.21 8.88
N THR A 114 15.19 -13.08 7.55
CA THR A 114 16.33 -13.27 6.63
C THR A 114 17.36 -12.15 6.71
N PHE A 115 16.98 -10.92 7.08
CA PHE A 115 17.91 -9.83 7.36
C PHE A 115 18.72 -10.06 8.65
N MET A 116 18.18 -10.80 9.62
CA MET A 116 18.91 -11.20 10.82
C MET A 116 19.89 -12.34 10.55
N ASP A 117 19.55 -13.26 9.64
CA ASP A 117 20.37 -14.43 9.30
C ASP A 117 21.48 -14.14 8.27
N SER A 118 21.39 -13.06 7.50
CA SER A 118 22.36 -12.73 6.45
C SER A 118 22.77 -11.26 6.49
N SER A 119 24.04 -10.96 6.23
CA SER A 119 24.55 -9.58 6.07
C SER A 119 24.10 -8.92 4.76
N ASP A 120 23.22 -9.58 4.01
CA ASP A 120 22.83 -9.22 2.65
C ASP A 120 21.54 -8.37 2.63
N VAL A 121 21.41 -7.52 1.61
CA VAL A 121 20.26 -6.61 1.46
C VAL A 121 18.94 -7.40 1.23
N PRO A 122 17.80 -6.96 1.81
CA PRO A 122 16.52 -7.71 1.88
C PRO A 122 15.90 -8.17 0.54
N PHE A 123 16.42 -7.73 -0.60
CA PHE A 123 15.78 -7.88 -1.92
C PHE A 123 16.36 -9.00 -2.79
N LYS A 124 17.43 -9.70 -2.37
CA LYS A 124 18.11 -10.76 -3.15
C LYS A 124 17.73 -12.20 -2.75
N GLN A 125 16.54 -12.40 -2.19
CA GLN A 125 16.20 -13.62 -1.44
C GLN A 125 15.34 -14.65 -2.20
N VAL A 126 14.74 -14.28 -3.33
CA VAL A 126 13.91 -15.18 -4.14
C VAL A 126 14.77 -15.82 -5.22
N SER A 127 14.82 -17.15 -5.27
CA SER A 127 15.51 -17.89 -6.34
C SER A 127 14.56 -18.27 -7.47
N GLY A 128 15.00 -18.04 -8.71
CA GLY A 128 14.30 -18.46 -9.92
C GLY A 128 13.62 -17.32 -10.68
N ARG A 129 13.79 -17.31 -12.01
CA ARG A 129 13.32 -16.24 -12.91
C ARG A 129 11.82 -15.96 -12.80
N LEU A 130 11.00 -17.01 -12.65
CA LEU A 130 9.55 -16.86 -12.53
C LEU A 130 9.16 -16.28 -11.16
N ALA A 131 9.79 -16.74 -10.09
CA ALA A 131 9.54 -16.27 -8.74
C ALA A 131 9.99 -14.80 -8.55
N GLU A 132 11.16 -14.44 -9.10
CA GLU A 132 11.64 -13.05 -9.15
C GLU A 132 10.72 -12.15 -9.99
N PHE A 133 10.26 -12.62 -11.16
CA PHE A 133 9.34 -11.86 -12.00
C PHE A 133 8.01 -11.59 -11.28
N ILE A 134 7.39 -12.63 -10.72
CA ILE A 134 6.10 -12.55 -10.01
C ILE A 134 6.20 -11.64 -8.77
N THR A 135 7.29 -11.78 -8.00
CA THR A 135 7.42 -11.10 -6.70
C THR A 135 7.98 -9.68 -6.85
N ALA A 136 9.10 -9.52 -7.57
CA ALA A 136 9.94 -8.32 -7.56
C ALA A 136 10.05 -7.60 -8.91
N GLY A 137 9.56 -8.21 -10.00
CA GLY A 137 9.59 -7.66 -11.35
C GLY A 137 8.99 -6.25 -11.42
N ARG A 138 9.61 -5.35 -12.20
CA ARG A 138 9.13 -3.96 -12.38
C ARG A 138 7.71 -3.92 -12.93
N PHE A 139 7.41 -4.82 -13.87
CA PHE A 139 6.08 -4.99 -14.44
C PHE A 139 5.06 -5.39 -13.36
N MET A 140 5.32 -6.46 -12.61
CA MET A 140 4.39 -6.94 -11.57
C MET A 140 4.17 -5.95 -10.44
N ARG A 141 5.20 -5.17 -10.07
CA ARG A 141 5.06 -4.08 -9.09
C ARG A 141 4.10 -3.00 -9.59
N SER A 142 4.29 -2.53 -10.83
CA SER A 142 3.46 -1.49 -11.43
C SER A 142 2.03 -1.98 -11.67
N PHE A 143 1.88 -3.19 -12.20
CA PHE A 143 0.60 -3.83 -12.44
C PHE A 143 -0.23 -3.97 -11.15
N TYR A 144 0.39 -4.46 -10.08
CA TYR A 144 -0.29 -4.58 -8.79
C TYR A 144 -0.64 -3.23 -8.17
N ALA A 145 0.23 -2.22 -8.30
CA ALA A 145 -0.07 -0.86 -7.84
C ALA A 145 -1.31 -0.30 -8.56
N VAL A 146 -1.41 -0.50 -9.88
CA VAL A 146 -2.58 -0.10 -10.68
C VAL A 146 -3.83 -0.84 -10.22
N ILE A 147 -3.77 -2.16 -10.00
CA ILE A 147 -4.93 -2.92 -9.51
C ILE A 147 -5.43 -2.39 -8.16
N LYS A 148 -4.53 -2.12 -7.20
CA LYS A 148 -4.94 -1.51 -5.92
C LYS A 148 -5.56 -0.13 -6.11
N LEU A 149 -4.98 0.70 -6.97
CA LEU A 149 -5.50 2.03 -7.29
C LEU A 149 -6.92 1.92 -7.86
N VAL A 150 -7.16 0.98 -8.77
CA VAL A 150 -8.49 0.71 -9.33
C VAL A 150 -9.45 0.20 -8.25
N MET A 151 -9.01 -0.69 -7.36
CA MET A 151 -9.82 -1.16 -6.23
C MET A 151 -10.25 0.00 -5.32
N ILE A 152 -9.30 0.84 -4.89
CA ILE A 152 -9.58 2.01 -4.05
C ILE A 152 -10.47 3.02 -4.78
N GLY A 153 -10.22 3.25 -6.07
CA GLY A 153 -11.05 4.12 -6.90
C GLY A 153 -12.49 3.63 -6.99
N ILE A 154 -12.71 2.34 -7.23
CA ILE A 154 -14.06 1.77 -7.28
C ILE A 154 -14.73 1.78 -5.90
N PHE A 155 -14.00 1.51 -4.82
CA PHE A 155 -14.52 1.68 -3.45
C PHE A 155 -14.95 3.14 -3.20
N TYR A 156 -14.21 4.10 -3.75
CA TYR A 156 -14.54 5.51 -3.67
C TYR A 156 -15.80 5.85 -4.46
N VAL A 157 -15.94 5.34 -5.69
CA VAL A 157 -17.17 5.53 -6.49
C VAL A 157 -18.38 4.88 -5.79
N TRP A 158 -18.18 3.74 -5.12
CA TRP A 158 -19.23 3.08 -4.35
C TRP A 158 -19.79 3.96 -3.22
N LEU A 159 -18.98 4.84 -2.63
CA LEU A 159 -19.48 5.82 -1.65
C LEU A 159 -20.46 6.84 -2.26
N PHE A 160 -20.37 7.13 -3.56
CA PHE A 160 -21.33 8.02 -4.23
C PHE A 160 -22.65 7.32 -4.55
N ASP A 161 -22.58 6.06 -4.96
CA ASP A 161 -23.73 5.28 -5.39
C ASP A 161 -23.57 3.81 -4.96
N PRO A 162 -24.07 3.41 -3.79
CA PRO A 162 -23.98 2.03 -3.31
C PRO A 162 -25.02 1.12 -4.00
N SER A 163 -25.10 1.17 -5.33
CA SER A 163 -25.95 0.31 -6.16
C SER A 163 -25.49 -1.15 -6.12
N GLU A 164 -26.39 -2.08 -6.43
CA GLU A 164 -26.08 -3.52 -6.41
C GLU A 164 -24.99 -3.86 -7.44
N GLU A 165 -25.04 -3.25 -8.63
CA GLU A 165 -24.06 -3.46 -9.68
C GLU A 165 -22.67 -2.98 -9.25
N LEU A 166 -22.59 -1.79 -8.65
CA LEU A 166 -21.31 -1.23 -8.22
C LEU A 166 -20.75 -1.99 -7.02
N THR A 167 -21.61 -2.49 -6.14
CA THR A 167 -21.24 -3.39 -5.05
C THR A 167 -20.65 -4.70 -5.58
N ALA A 168 -21.28 -5.32 -6.57
CA ALA A 168 -20.76 -6.55 -7.19
C ALA A 168 -19.41 -6.29 -7.89
N LEU A 169 -19.28 -5.18 -8.60
CA LEU A 169 -18.04 -4.78 -9.27
C LEU A 169 -16.91 -4.51 -8.26
N SER A 170 -17.18 -3.77 -7.19
CA SER A 170 -16.18 -3.47 -6.15
C SER A 170 -15.69 -4.74 -5.47
N MET A 171 -16.59 -5.68 -5.19
CA MET A 171 -16.24 -6.99 -4.64
C MET A 171 -15.40 -7.82 -5.62
N ALA A 172 -15.77 -7.87 -6.91
CA ALA A 172 -15.01 -8.61 -7.91
C ALA A 172 -13.59 -8.07 -8.05
N VAL A 173 -13.41 -6.75 -8.13
CA VAL A 173 -12.10 -6.11 -8.23
C VAL A 173 -11.29 -6.32 -6.95
N MET A 174 -11.91 -6.24 -5.78
CA MET A 174 -11.26 -6.58 -4.52
C MET A 174 -10.74 -8.02 -4.54
N ILE A 175 -11.58 -9.01 -4.89
CA ILE A 175 -11.19 -10.43 -4.94
C ILE A 175 -10.02 -10.63 -5.91
N ILE A 176 -10.07 -10.04 -7.11
CA ILE A 176 -8.96 -10.08 -8.07
C ILE A 176 -7.68 -9.51 -7.45
N THR A 177 -7.79 -8.38 -6.73
CA THR A 177 -6.66 -7.75 -6.03
C THR A 177 -6.06 -8.67 -4.98
N LEU A 178 -6.90 -9.34 -4.17
CA LEU A 178 -6.44 -10.28 -3.15
C LEU A 178 -5.76 -11.51 -3.77
N ILE A 179 -6.31 -12.04 -4.87
CA ILE A 179 -5.72 -13.17 -5.60
C ILE A 179 -4.35 -12.78 -6.15
N VAL A 180 -4.23 -11.64 -6.83
CA VAL A 180 -2.94 -11.16 -7.34
C VAL A 180 -1.95 -10.91 -6.21
N SER A 181 -2.39 -10.30 -5.10
CA SER A 181 -1.56 -10.12 -3.90
C SER A 181 -1.03 -11.44 -3.37
N PHE A 182 -1.90 -12.46 -3.28
CA PHE A 182 -1.55 -13.79 -2.78
C PHE A 182 -0.53 -14.46 -3.70
N VAL A 183 -0.80 -14.51 -5.01
CA VAL A 183 0.11 -15.07 -6.01
C VAL A 183 1.49 -14.40 -5.97
N ARG A 184 1.54 -13.09 -5.76
CA ARG A 184 2.80 -12.35 -5.62
C ARG A 184 3.56 -12.65 -4.33
N THR A 185 2.86 -13.10 -3.30
CA THR A 185 3.42 -13.30 -1.97
C THR A 185 3.93 -14.73 -1.78
N VAL A 186 3.27 -15.73 -2.39
CA VAL A 186 3.64 -17.15 -2.27
C VAL A 186 5.12 -17.45 -2.56
N PRO A 187 5.76 -16.93 -3.63
CA PRO A 187 7.15 -17.27 -3.94
C PRO A 187 8.15 -16.78 -2.88
N SER A 188 7.79 -15.74 -2.10
CA SER A 188 8.62 -15.25 -0.99
C SER A 188 8.73 -16.23 0.18
N PHE A 189 7.80 -17.20 0.27
CA PHE A 189 7.81 -18.26 1.29
C PHE A 189 8.41 -19.57 0.78
N ILE A 190 8.29 -19.86 -0.52
CA ILE A 190 8.68 -21.17 -1.08
C ILE A 190 10.09 -21.15 -1.69
N SER A 191 10.51 -20.06 -2.32
CA SER A 191 11.70 -20.03 -3.19
C SER A 191 12.95 -19.44 -2.52
N VAL A 192 13.17 -19.79 -1.26
CA VAL A 192 14.24 -19.21 -0.44
C VAL A 192 15.59 -19.80 -0.85
N LYS A 193 16.59 -18.95 -1.12
CA LYS A 193 17.98 -19.41 -1.18
C LYS A 193 18.41 -19.82 0.23
N ALA A 194 18.67 -21.11 0.41
CA ALA A 194 19.39 -21.63 1.57
C ALA A 194 20.83 -21.09 1.58
#